data_AF-A0A0C2KEG6-F1
#
_entry.id   AF-A0A0C2KEG6-F1
#
_cell.length_a   1.000
_cell.length_b   1.000
_cell.length_c   1.000
_cell.angle_alpha   90.00
_cell.angle_beta   90.00
_cell.angle_gamma   90.00
#
_symmetry.space_group_name_H-M   'P 1'
#
loop_
_entity.id
_entity.type
_entity.pdbx_description
1 polymer ?
#
loop_
_entity_poly.entity_id
_entity_poly.type
_entity_poly.pdbx_seq_one_letter_code
_entity_poly.pdbx_strand_id
1 'polypeptide(L)'
;MSNVTQIRALLAELVSTTQSPIYAVCDAIASYLEQNPRQNNLTIGGLRAALNRAPSGDGELIQAAYALTANPFDALEVRYKLYDDSITNVIEELDQHTYMMALNEQRYIDDDGNTLKLEELNSRVFPYFVNRLQVPTNSLSQEVVGHQ
;
A
#
# COMPACT_ATOMS: atom_id res chain seq x y z
N MET A 1 11.32 9.03 -3.96
CA MET A 1 11.44 7.94 -2.96
C MET A 1 11.42 8.59 -1.59
N SER A 2 10.51 8.15 -0.73
CA SER A 2 10.21 8.84 0.54
C SER A 2 10.96 8.24 1.70
N ASN A 3 11.53 9.11 2.53
CA ASN A 3 12.26 8.74 3.73
C ASN A 3 11.29 8.56 4.90
N VAL A 4 11.35 7.41 5.57
CA VAL A 4 10.46 7.09 6.69
C VAL A 4 10.53 8.11 7.84
N THR A 5 11.71 8.65 8.15
CA THR A 5 11.88 9.67 9.19
C THR A 5 11.14 10.96 8.83
N GLN A 6 11.18 11.37 7.56
CA GLN A 6 10.48 12.57 7.10
C GLN A 6 8.96 12.35 7.17
N ILE A 7 8.46 11.22 6.67
CA ILE A 7 7.04 10.89 6.72
C ILE A 7 6.52 10.88 8.16
N ARG A 8 7.24 10.24 9.08
CA ARG A 8 6.83 10.17 10.49
C ARG A 8 6.84 11.54 11.16
N ALA A 9 7.77 12.44 10.81
CA ALA A 9 7.74 13.82 11.30
C ALA A 9 6.49 14.57 10.82
N LEU A 10 6.13 14.44 9.53
CA LEU A 10 4.89 15.03 8.99
C LEU A 10 3.65 14.44 9.66
N LEU A 11 3.61 13.12 9.89
CA LEU A 11 2.50 12.47 10.55
C LEU A 11 2.36 12.90 12.01
N ALA A 12 3.46 13.06 12.74
CA ALA A 12 3.45 13.57 14.11
C ALA A 12 2.86 14.99 14.18
N GLU A 13 3.22 15.87 13.24
CA GLU A 13 2.63 17.20 13.12
C GLU A 13 1.12 17.12 12.88
N LEU A 14 0.68 16.31 11.92
CA LEU A 14 -0.74 16.14 11.58
C LEU A 14 -1.56 15.52 12.71
N VAL A 15 -1.00 14.56 13.46
CA VAL A 15 -1.64 14.01 14.66
C VAL A 15 -1.79 15.08 15.75
N SER A 16 -0.79 15.95 15.92
CA SER A 16 -0.85 17.01 16.95
C SER A 16 -1.78 18.18 16.58
N THR A 17 -1.96 18.44 15.28
CA THR A 17 -2.69 19.61 14.76
C THR A 17 -4.11 19.28 14.31
N THR A 18 -4.46 18.01 14.18
CA THR A 18 -5.79 17.57 13.77
C THR A 18 -6.40 16.60 14.78
N GLN A 19 -7.73 16.47 14.78
CA GLN A 19 -8.43 15.43 15.57
C GLN A 19 -8.71 14.17 14.74
N SER A 20 -8.11 14.05 13.56
CA SER A 20 -8.39 12.93 12.66
C SER A 20 -7.71 11.65 13.15
N PRO A 21 -8.45 10.56 13.39
CA PRO A 21 -7.84 9.28 13.80
C PRO A 21 -6.97 8.68 12.67
N ILE A 22 -7.17 9.11 11.42
CA ILE A 22 -6.49 8.55 10.25
C ILE A 22 -4.97 8.71 10.34
N TYR A 23 -4.45 9.86 10.78
CA TYR A 23 -3.01 10.08 10.82
C TYR A 23 -2.29 9.24 11.88
N ALA A 24 -2.97 8.88 12.97
CA ALA A 24 -2.44 7.93 13.93
C ALA A 24 -2.35 6.52 13.34
N VAL A 25 -3.31 6.14 12.49
CA VAL A 25 -3.25 4.87 11.73
C VAL A 25 -2.15 4.91 10.67
N CYS A 26 -1.96 6.04 9.99
CA CYS A 26 -0.84 6.22 9.06
C CYS A 26 0.51 6.04 9.76
N ASP A 27 0.71 6.63 10.95
CA ASP A 27 1.96 6.46 11.71
C ASP A 27 2.17 5.02 12.16
N ALA A 28 1.10 4.31 12.54
CA ALA A 28 1.17 2.89 12.85
C ALA A 28 1.60 2.03 11.64
N ILE A 29 1.05 2.30 10.45
CA ILE A 29 1.45 1.63 9.20
C ILE A 29 2.92 1.94 8.89
N ALA A 30 3.32 3.22 8.91
CA ALA A 30 4.69 3.63 8.62
C ALA A 30 5.71 3.00 9.59
N SER A 31 5.38 2.98 10.88
CA SER A 31 6.20 2.34 11.93
C SER A 31 6.33 0.83 11.71
N TYR A 32 5.24 0.15 11.32
CA TYR A 32 5.30 -1.27 10.98
C TYR A 32 6.23 -1.55 9.79
N LEU A 33 6.16 -0.74 8.74
CA LEU A 33 7.01 -0.90 7.55
C LEU A 33 8.48 -0.56 7.80
N GLU A 34 8.75 0.40 8.69
CA GLU A 34 10.11 0.70 9.17
C GLU A 34 10.73 -0.53 9.85
N GLN A 35 9.95 -1.22 10.70
CA GLN A 35 10.38 -2.41 11.43
C GLN A 35 10.44 -3.65 10.54
N ASN A 36 9.72 -3.65 9.41
CA ASN A 36 9.58 -4.80 8.51
C ASN A 36 9.93 -4.41 7.06
N PRO A 37 11.19 -3.99 6.77
CA PRO A 37 11.61 -3.48 5.46
C PRO A 37 11.39 -4.45 4.29
N ARG A 38 11.35 -5.76 4.57
CA ARG A 38 11.15 -6.81 3.55
C ARG A 38 9.68 -7.02 3.20
N GLN A 39 8.76 -6.41 3.94
CA GLN A 39 7.34 -6.47 3.65
C GLN A 39 7.03 -5.53 2.48
N ASN A 40 7.09 -6.08 1.27
CA ASN A 40 6.90 -5.30 0.05
C ASN A 40 5.43 -5.10 -0.31
N ASN A 41 4.59 -6.13 -0.15
CA ASN A 41 3.18 -6.10 -0.57
C ASN A 41 2.27 -6.24 0.65
N LEU A 42 1.24 -5.42 0.72
CA LEU A 42 0.36 -5.29 1.87
C LEU A 42 -1.09 -5.35 1.42
N THR A 43 -1.87 -6.28 1.96
CA THR A 43 -3.33 -6.25 1.83
C THR A 43 -3.93 -5.59 3.08
N ILE A 44 -5.17 -5.12 3.00
CA ILE A 44 -5.90 -4.62 4.19
C ILE A 44 -5.97 -5.68 5.29
N GLY A 45 -6.26 -6.93 4.92
CA GLY A 45 -6.24 -8.05 5.87
C GLY A 45 -4.87 -8.29 6.49
N GLY A 46 -3.79 -8.14 5.71
CA GLY A 46 -2.41 -8.23 6.19
C GLY A 46 -2.05 -7.10 7.15
N LEU A 47 -2.37 -5.85 6.81
CA LEU A 47 -2.18 -4.70 7.69
C LEU A 47 -2.99 -4.81 8.98
N ARG A 48 -4.23 -5.29 8.90
CA ARG A 48 -5.08 -5.53 10.07
C ARG A 48 -4.44 -6.52 11.02
N ALA A 49 -3.96 -7.64 10.50
CA ALA A 49 -3.27 -8.66 11.29
C ALA A 49 -1.97 -8.12 11.89
N ALA A 50 -1.16 -7.42 11.10
CA ALA A 50 0.11 -6.82 11.52
C ALA A 50 -0.06 -5.78 12.65
N LEU A 51 -1.13 -4.99 12.59
CA LEU A 51 -1.42 -3.93 13.56
C LEU A 51 -2.35 -4.40 14.69
N ASN A 52 -2.68 -5.69 14.76
CA ASN A 52 -3.61 -6.29 15.73
C ASN A 52 -4.94 -5.52 15.86
N ARG A 53 -5.53 -5.14 14.73
CA ARG A 53 -6.79 -4.38 14.66
C ARG A 53 -7.99 -5.30 14.47
N ALA A 54 -9.14 -4.89 15.00
CA ALA A 54 -10.41 -5.56 14.73
C ALA A 54 -10.94 -5.21 13.33
N PRO A 55 -11.69 -6.13 12.65
CA PRO A 55 -12.27 -5.85 11.34
C PRO A 55 -13.20 -4.63 11.27
N SER A 56 -13.81 -4.24 12.41
CA SER A 56 -14.65 -3.04 12.50
C SER A 56 -13.87 -1.74 12.22
N GLY A 57 -12.54 -1.76 12.29
CA GLY A 57 -11.67 -0.62 11.99
C GLY A 57 -11.10 -0.61 10.56
N ASP A 58 -11.55 -1.51 9.68
CA ASP A 58 -10.99 -1.61 8.32
C ASP A 58 -11.21 -0.34 7.49
N GLY A 59 -12.31 0.40 7.74
CA GLY A 59 -12.57 1.67 7.05
C GLY A 59 -11.46 2.70 7.30
N GLU A 60 -11.02 2.86 8.55
CA GLU A 60 -9.90 3.76 8.89
C GLU A 60 -8.58 3.25 8.33
N LEU A 61 -8.38 1.93 8.34
CA LEU A 61 -7.17 1.30 7.82
C LEU A 61 -7.03 1.49 6.30
N ILE A 62 -8.14 1.33 5.56
CA ILE A 62 -8.21 1.60 4.14
C ILE A 62 -7.91 3.08 3.87
N GLN A 63 -8.58 4.00 4.57
CA GLN A 63 -8.36 5.43 4.39
C GLN A 63 -6.91 5.83 4.68
N ALA A 64 -6.31 5.30 5.74
CA ALA A 64 -4.91 5.55 6.08
C ALA A 64 -3.94 4.99 5.04
N ALA A 65 -4.18 3.77 4.55
CA ALA A 65 -3.34 3.18 3.51
C ALA A 65 -3.38 4.00 2.21
N TYR A 66 -4.57 4.46 1.79
CA TYR A 66 -4.70 5.37 0.64
C TYR A 66 -4.14 6.77 0.91
N ALA A 67 -4.25 7.31 2.13
CA ALA A 67 -3.61 8.57 2.47
C ALA A 67 -2.08 8.48 2.30
N LEU A 68 -1.48 7.35 2.68
CA LEU A 68 -0.06 7.08 2.51
C LEU A 68 0.39 6.90 1.04
N THR A 69 -0.54 6.75 0.09
CA THR A 69 -0.19 6.75 -1.35
C THR A 69 -0.12 8.14 -1.95
N ALA A 70 -0.59 9.17 -1.23
CA ALA A 70 -0.63 10.53 -1.73
C ALA A 70 0.60 11.33 -1.29
N ASN A 71 0.94 12.34 -2.09
CA ASN A 71 1.89 13.37 -1.69
C ASN A 71 1.35 14.15 -0.47
N PRO A 72 2.18 14.52 0.53
CA PRO A 72 3.64 14.42 0.58
C PRO A 72 4.20 13.09 1.10
N PHE A 73 3.36 12.11 1.40
CA PHE A 73 3.84 10.87 2.00
C PHE A 73 4.52 9.99 0.95
N ASP A 74 3.82 9.66 -0.14
CA ASP A 74 4.31 8.77 -1.20
C ASP A 74 5.00 7.50 -0.63
N ALA A 75 4.47 7.00 0.51
CA ALA A 75 5.04 5.93 1.32
C ALA A 75 4.59 4.56 0.81
N LEU A 76 3.41 4.53 0.22
CA LEU A 76 2.80 3.38 -0.42
C LEU A 76 2.49 3.70 -1.87
N GLU A 77 2.36 2.68 -2.68
CA GLU A 77 1.71 2.73 -3.99
C GLU A 77 0.55 1.76 -3.97
N VAL A 78 -0.63 2.18 -4.47
CA VAL A 78 -1.74 1.25 -4.66
C VAL A 78 -1.62 0.55 -6.02
N ARG A 79 -1.78 -0.76 -6.01
CA ARG A 79 -1.92 -1.61 -7.21
C ARG A 79 -3.12 -2.53 -7.03
N TYR A 80 -3.60 -3.09 -8.11
CA TYR A 80 -4.85 -3.85 -8.14
C TYR A 80 -4.61 -5.19 -8.80
N LYS A 81 -4.92 -6.28 -8.10
CA LYS A 81 -4.88 -7.62 -8.68
C LYS A 81 -6.22 -7.94 -9.30
N LEU A 82 -6.24 -8.18 -10.60
CA LEU A 82 -7.38 -8.74 -11.30
C LEU A 82 -7.27 -10.27 -11.26
N TYR A 83 -8.30 -10.91 -10.75
CA TYR A 83 -8.39 -12.36 -10.68
C TYR A 83 -9.25 -12.95 -11.81
N ASP A 84 -9.03 -14.23 -12.10
CA ASP A 84 -9.94 -15.04 -12.91
C ASP A 84 -11.37 -15.08 -12.31
N ASP A 85 -12.33 -15.59 -13.08
CA ASP A 85 -13.74 -15.66 -12.69
C ASP A 85 -13.98 -16.47 -11.40
N SER A 86 -13.06 -17.37 -11.06
CA SER A 86 -13.12 -18.22 -9.87
C SER A 86 -12.44 -17.59 -8.65
N ILE A 87 -11.83 -16.42 -8.79
CA ILE A 87 -11.01 -15.73 -7.77
C ILE A 87 -9.89 -16.66 -7.26
N THR A 88 -9.27 -17.42 -8.17
CA THR A 88 -8.20 -18.37 -7.83
C THR A 88 -6.83 -17.82 -8.23
N ASN A 89 -6.70 -17.39 -9.49
CA ASN A 89 -5.43 -16.92 -10.03
C ASN A 89 -5.48 -15.43 -10.34
N VAL A 90 -4.39 -14.74 -10.05
CA VAL A 90 -4.16 -13.38 -10.55
C VAL A 90 -3.83 -13.49 -12.03
N ILE A 91 -4.64 -12.88 -12.88
CA ILE A 91 -4.42 -12.83 -14.33
C ILE A 91 -3.70 -11.55 -14.73
N GLU A 92 -3.90 -10.46 -13.99
CA GLU A 92 -3.23 -9.19 -14.27
C GLU A 92 -3.05 -8.33 -13.02
N GLU A 93 -2.07 -7.41 -13.07
CA GLU A 93 -1.91 -6.34 -12.08
C GLU A 93 -2.06 -4.97 -12.73
N LEU A 94 -3.07 -4.22 -12.30
CA LEU A 94 -3.34 -2.85 -12.74
C LEU A 94 -2.66 -1.86 -11.80
N ASP A 95 -2.04 -0.83 -12.35
CA ASP A 95 -1.67 0.34 -11.56
C ASP A 95 -2.89 1.24 -11.29
N GLN A 96 -2.71 2.27 -10.47
CA GLN A 96 -3.77 3.21 -10.15
C GLN A 96 -4.30 3.96 -11.37
N HIS A 97 -3.44 4.30 -12.33
CA HIS A 97 -3.87 5.03 -13.51
C HIS A 97 -4.79 4.19 -14.39
N THR A 98 -4.38 2.95 -14.68
CA THR A 98 -5.17 1.99 -15.47
C THR A 98 -6.52 1.71 -14.82
N TYR A 99 -6.56 1.47 -13.50
CA TYR A 99 -7.82 1.26 -12.80
C TYR A 99 -8.74 2.50 -12.83
N MET A 100 -8.17 3.70 -12.67
CA MET A 100 -8.94 4.95 -12.78
C MET A 100 -9.47 5.22 -14.18
N MET A 101 -8.71 4.87 -15.22
CA MET A 101 -9.18 4.92 -16.60
C MET A 101 -10.37 3.98 -16.82
N ALA A 102 -10.29 2.75 -16.29
CA ALA A 102 -11.39 1.80 -16.37
C ALA A 102 -12.67 2.30 -15.67
N LEU A 103 -12.52 2.94 -14.50
CA LEU A 103 -13.63 3.58 -13.81
C LEU A 103 -14.27 4.70 -14.64
N ASN A 104 -13.44 5.54 -15.28
CA ASN A 104 -13.93 6.65 -16.10
C ASN A 104 -14.64 6.16 -17.37
N GLU A 105 -14.08 5.14 -18.04
CA GLU A 105 -14.64 4.58 -19.28
C GLU A 105 -15.77 3.57 -19.05
N GLN A 106 -16.04 3.19 -17.79
CA GLN A 106 -17.03 2.18 -17.39
C GLN A 106 -16.76 0.77 -17.98
N ARG A 107 -15.51 0.53 -18.38
CA ARG A 107 -15.02 -0.74 -18.93
C ARG A 107 -13.51 -0.81 -18.83
N TYR A 108 -12.98 -2.01 -18.92
CA TYR A 108 -11.55 -2.29 -18.99
C TYR A 108 -11.26 -3.17 -20.21
N ILE A 109 -10.14 -2.92 -20.89
CA ILE A 109 -9.68 -3.72 -22.03
C ILE A 109 -8.36 -4.36 -21.62
N ASP A 110 -8.30 -5.68 -21.64
CA ASP A 110 -7.09 -6.43 -21.30
C ASP A 110 -6.05 -6.43 -22.44
N ASP A 111 -4.86 -6.97 -22.16
CA ASP A 111 -3.76 -7.06 -23.12
C ASP A 111 -4.11 -7.89 -24.37
N ASP A 112 -5.10 -8.79 -24.28
CA ASP A 112 -5.61 -9.61 -25.38
C ASP A 112 -6.73 -8.91 -26.17
N GLY A 113 -7.17 -7.73 -25.74
CA GLY A 113 -8.23 -6.94 -26.36
C GLY A 113 -9.65 -7.32 -25.93
N ASN A 114 -9.81 -8.20 -24.94
CA ASN A 114 -11.12 -8.52 -24.38
C ASN A 114 -11.63 -7.36 -23.54
N THR A 115 -12.94 -7.10 -23.60
CA THR A 115 -13.57 -6.04 -22.83
C THR A 115 -14.29 -6.60 -21.61
N LEU A 116 -13.88 -6.16 -20.42
CA LEU A 116 -14.59 -6.40 -19.17
C LEU A 116 -15.47 -5.20 -18.84
N LYS A 117 -16.72 -5.45 -18.43
CA LYS A 117 -17.57 -4.39 -17.88
C LYS A 117 -17.08 -3.97 -16.50
N LEU A 118 -17.33 -2.73 -16.11
CA LEU A 118 -16.88 -2.23 -14.81
C LEU A 118 -17.39 -3.05 -13.62
N GLU A 119 -18.65 -3.50 -13.65
CA GLU A 119 -19.20 -4.37 -12.59
C GLU A 119 -18.43 -5.68 -12.46
N GLU A 120 -18.08 -6.28 -13.58
CA GLU A 120 -17.32 -7.52 -13.65
C GLU A 120 -15.89 -7.32 -13.16
N LEU A 121 -15.23 -6.24 -13.59
CA LEU A 121 -13.92 -5.82 -13.09
C LEU A 121 -13.97 -5.66 -11.56
N ASN A 122 -14.92 -4.88 -11.04
CA ASN A 122 -15.05 -4.58 -9.62
C ASN A 122 -15.35 -5.81 -8.76
N SER A 123 -15.95 -6.84 -9.34
CA SER A 123 -16.23 -8.10 -8.64
C SER A 123 -14.97 -8.97 -8.42
N ARG A 124 -13.88 -8.72 -9.17
CA ARG A 124 -12.68 -9.56 -9.20
C ARG A 124 -11.37 -8.81 -8.97
N VAL A 125 -11.44 -7.48 -8.88
CA VAL A 125 -10.29 -6.61 -8.64
C VAL A 125 -10.13 -6.35 -7.15
N PHE A 126 -8.93 -6.61 -6.63
CA PHE A 126 -8.62 -6.39 -5.22
C PHE A 126 -7.39 -5.50 -5.06
N PRO A 127 -7.50 -4.37 -4.33
CA PRO A 127 -6.37 -3.49 -4.10
C PRO A 127 -5.36 -4.11 -3.14
N TYR A 128 -4.09 -3.80 -3.36
CA TYR A 128 -3.00 -4.03 -2.44
C TYR A 128 -2.02 -2.86 -2.50
N PHE A 129 -1.20 -2.70 -1.46
CA PHE A 129 -0.27 -1.59 -1.33
C PHE A 129 1.16 -2.08 -1.39
N VAL A 130 1.96 -1.44 -2.23
CA VAL A 130 3.40 -1.69 -2.37
C VAL A 130 4.16 -0.71 -1.48
N ASN A 131 5.05 -1.22 -0.65
CA ASN A 131 5.93 -0.43 0.21
C ASN A 131 6.94 0.34 -0.66
N ARG A 132 6.90 1.67 -0.57
CA ARG A 132 7.84 2.58 -1.26
C ARG A 132 8.85 3.22 -0.31
N LEU A 133 8.79 2.91 0.99
CA LEU A 133 9.72 3.42 2.00
C LEU A 133 11.12 2.86 1.79
N GLN A 134 12.10 3.74 1.78
CA GLN A 134 13.48 3.33 1.97
C GLN A 134 13.75 3.22 3.47
N VAL A 135 14.12 2.02 3.93
CA VAL A 135 14.75 1.88 5.24
C VAL A 135 16.23 2.22 5.06
N PRO A 136 16.78 3.18 5.81
CA PRO A 136 18.21 3.49 5.73
C PRO A 136 19.01 2.22 5.99
N THR A 137 19.74 1.75 4.99
CA THR A 137 20.77 0.74 5.20
C THR A 137 21.85 1.43 6.02
N ASN A 138 21.89 1.21 7.33
CA ASN A 138 23.10 1.48 8.08
C ASN A 138 24.16 0.53 7.52
N SER A 139 25.01 1.03 6.63
CA SER A 139 26.18 0.34 6.08
C SER A 139 27.29 0.16 7.13
N LEU A 140 26.94 -0.26 8.34
CA LEU A 140 27.87 -0.54 9.44
C LEU A 140 27.67 -1.97 9.93
N SER A 141 27.92 -2.93 9.04
CA SER A 141 28.20 -4.34 9.39
C SER A 141 29.02 -5.01 8.28
N GLN A 142 29.98 -4.28 7.70
CA GLN A 142 31.09 -4.87 6.94
C GLN A 142 32.38 -4.20 7.37
N GLU A 143 32.77 -4.39 8.64
CA GLU A 143 34.16 -4.25 9.04
C GLU A 143 34.72 -5.63 9.39
N VAL A 144 35.49 -6.13 8.42
CA VAL A 144 36.79 -6.78 8.58
C VAL A 144 36.94 -7.84 9.68
N VAL A 145 37.01 -9.10 9.27
CA VAL A 145 38.12 -9.96 9.71
C VAL A 145 38.73 -10.63 8.49
N GLY A 146 39.77 -10.00 7.96
CA GLY A 146 40.79 -10.67 7.16
C GLY A 146 41.90 -11.23 8.06
N HIS A 147 42.57 -12.26 7.53
CA HIS A 147 43.74 -13.00 8.05
C HIS A 147 43.44 -13.97 9.22
N GLN A 148 43.82 -15.24 9.17
CA GLN A 148 44.94 -15.92 8.51
C GLN A 148 44.52 -17.18 7.75
#